data_AF-A0A2G2ZD15-F1
#
_entry.id   AF-A0A2G2ZD15-F1
#
_cell.length_a   1.000
_cell.length_b   1.000
_cell.length_c   1.000
_cell.angle_alpha   90.00
_cell.angle_beta   90.00
_cell.angle_gamma   90.00
#
_symmetry.space_group_name_H-M   'P 1'
#
loop_
_entity.id
_entity.type
_entity.pdbx_description
1 polymer ?
#
loop_
_entity_poly.entity_id
_entity_poly.type
_entity_poly.pdbx_seq_one_letter_code
_entity_poly.pdbx_strand_id
1 'polypeptide(L)'
;NLCATAAYRPIRDILEKEKKEQAAASAGGRPPPALISRADLRPLNMDDFRYSHRQVWASVSSESPNMTELLQWNDLYGEGGSRKKQSFSYIM
;
A
#
# COMPACT_ATOMS: atom_id res chain seq x y z
N ASN A 1 4.48 1.77 -0.47
CA ASN A 1 4.14 0.84 -1.57
C ASN A 1 2.63 0.63 -1.74
N LEU A 2 1.90 0.13 -0.74
CA LEU A 2 0.44 -0.11 -0.85
C LEU A 2 -0.36 1.08 -1.44
N CYS A 3 -0.25 2.25 -0.81
CA CYS A 3 -0.99 3.45 -1.24
C CYS A 3 -0.59 3.92 -2.65
N ALA A 4 0.67 3.75 -3.03
CA ALA A 4 1.13 4.11 -4.37
C ALA A 4 0.46 3.20 -5.41
N THR A 5 0.47 1.88 -5.19
CA THR A 5 -0.20 0.91 -6.07
C THR A 5 -1.70 1.15 -6.16
N ALA A 6 -2.36 1.51 -5.05
CA ALA A 6 -3.78 1.87 -5.05
C ALA A 6 -4.04 3.15 -5.88
N ALA A 7 -3.23 4.20 -5.69
CA ALA A 7 -3.39 5.47 -6.39
C ALA A 7 -3.19 5.37 -7.92
N TYR A 8 -2.34 4.45 -8.39
CA TYR A 8 -2.16 4.21 -9.82
C TYR A 8 -3.30 3.43 -10.48
N ARG A 9 -4.17 2.78 -9.72
CA ARG A 9 -5.21 1.91 -10.30
C ARG A 9 -6.26 2.68 -11.10
N PRO A 10 -6.88 3.77 -10.61
CA PRO A 10 -7.82 4.56 -11.41
C PRO A 10 -7.22 5.06 -12.72
N ILE A 11 -5.92 5.38 -12.72
CA ILE A 11 -5.20 5.83 -13.93
C ILE A 11 -5.06 4.68 -14.93
N ARG A 12 -4.71 3.47 -14.47
CA ARG A 12 -4.61 2.28 -15.33
C ARG A 12 -5.96 1.91 -15.95
N ASP A 13 -7.03 1.94 -15.16
CA ASP A 13 -8.38 1.62 -15.64
C ASP A 13 -8.81 2.56 -16.76
N ILE A 14 -8.44 3.84 -16.68
CA ILE A 14 -8.72 4.84 -17.70
C ILE A 14 -7.90 4.61 -18.96
N LEU A 15 -6.59 4.39 -18.83
CA LEU A 15 -5.72 4.11 -19.97
C LEU A 15 -6.17 2.84 -20.72
N GLU A 16 -6.65 1.83 -20.00
CA GLU A 16 -7.22 0.63 -20.62
C GLU A 16 -8.52 0.90 -21.38
N LYS A 17 -9.39 1.78 -20.87
CA LYS A 17 -10.60 2.22 -21.57
C LYS A 17 -10.25 2.97 -22.84
N GLU A 18 -9.34 3.93 -22.80
CA GLU A 18 -8.88 4.67 -23.99
C GLU A 18 -8.35 3.74 -25.06
N LYS A 19 -7.48 2.79 -24.67
CA LYS A 19 -6.91 1.83 -25.61
C LYS A 19 -7.98 0.98 -26.30
N LYS A 20 -9.02 0.57 -25.57
CA LYS A 20 -10.16 -0.19 -26.12
C LYS A 20 -11.02 0.66 -27.05
N GLU A 21 -11.31 1.90 -26.66
CA GLU A 21 -12.10 2.84 -27.47
C GLU A 21 -11.36 3.24 -28.76
N GLN A 22 -10.05 3.50 -28.69
CA GLN A 22 -9.22 3.76 -29.86
C GLN A 22 -9.18 2.56 -30.82
N ALA A 23 -9.05 1.33 -30.29
CA ALA A 23 -9.07 0.12 -31.10
C ALA A 23 -10.44 -0.06 -31.80
N ALA A 24 -11.54 0.20 -31.10
CA ALA A 24 -12.89 0.14 -31.67
C ALA A 24 -13.14 1.22 -32.73
N ALA A 25 -12.67 2.46 -32.51
CA ALA A 25 -12.79 3.55 -33.47
C ALA A 25 -11.99 3.27 -34.75
N SER A 26 -10.79 2.71 -34.60
CA SER A 26 -9.92 2.30 -35.72
C SER A 26 -10.56 1.19 -36.57
N ALA A 27 -11.23 0.22 -35.93
CA ALA A 27 -11.93 -0.86 -36.63
C ALA A 27 -13.23 -0.40 -37.31
N GLY A 28 -13.93 0.60 -36.75
CA GLY A 28 -15.20 1.12 -37.26
C GLY A 28 -15.09 2.34 -38.19
N GLY A 29 -13.87 2.82 -38.49
CA GLY A 29 -13.66 4.03 -39.30
C GLY A 29 -14.21 5.31 -38.68
N ARG A 30 -14.47 5.34 -37.36
CA ARG A 30 -14.97 6.50 -36.63
C ARG A 30 -13.81 7.45 -36.27
N PRO A 31 -14.08 8.75 -36.06
CA PRO A 31 -13.06 9.68 -35.58
C PRO A 31 -12.53 9.27 -34.19
N PRO A 32 -11.30 9.69 -33.84
CA PRO A 32 -10.67 9.31 -32.58
C PRO A 32 -11.49 9.77 -31.36
N PRO A 33 -11.51 8.98 -30.27
CA PRO A 33 -12.26 9.30 -29.06
C PRO A 33 -11.73 10.59 -28.39
N ALA A 34 -12.60 11.25 -27.62
CA ALA A 34 -12.26 12.47 -26.90
C ALA A 34 -11.13 12.22 -25.89
N LEU A 35 -10.28 13.23 -25.68
CA LEU A 35 -9.19 13.15 -24.72
C LEU A 35 -9.75 13.05 -23.29
N ILE A 36 -9.30 12.06 -22.54
CA ILE A 36 -9.70 11.93 -21.14
C ILE A 36 -8.98 12.98 -20.30
N SER A 37 -9.77 13.65 -19.47
CA SER A 37 -9.33 14.74 -18.61
C SER A 37 -9.23 14.28 -17.15
N ARG A 38 -8.68 15.15 -16.30
CA ARG A 38 -8.64 14.89 -14.85
C ARG A 38 -10.03 14.71 -14.24
N ALA A 39 -11.09 15.25 -14.85
CA ALA A 39 -12.46 15.13 -14.35
C ALA A 39 -13.03 13.70 -14.49
N ASP A 40 -12.47 12.91 -15.41
CA ASP A 40 -12.92 11.54 -15.69
C ASP A 40 -12.29 10.51 -14.74
N LEU A 41 -11.29 10.94 -13.94
CA LEU A 41 -10.69 10.12 -12.89
C LEU A 41 -11.69 9.88 -11.76
N ARG A 42 -12.05 8.61 -11.57
CA ARG A 42 -12.83 8.20 -10.41
C ARG A 42 -12.01 8.44 -9.12
N PRO A 43 -12.64 8.91 -8.03
CA PRO A 43 -11.98 8.97 -6.73
C PRO A 43 -11.53 7.58 -6.26
N LEU A 44 -10.45 7.57 -5.47
CA LEU A 44 -9.92 6.37 -4.84
C LEU A 44 -10.93 5.79 -3.85
N ASN A 45 -11.11 4.48 -3.84
CA ASN A 45 -11.97 3.80 -2.85
C ASN A 45 -11.26 2.63 -2.16
N MET A 46 -11.97 2.01 -1.22
CA MET A 46 -11.45 0.86 -0.46
C MET A 46 -11.17 -0.37 -1.31
N ASP A 47 -11.84 -0.54 -2.45
CA ASP A 47 -11.57 -1.66 -3.35
C ASP A 47 -10.20 -1.55 -4.01
N ASP A 48 -9.72 -0.32 -4.23
CA ASP A 48 -8.38 -0.05 -4.75
C ASP A 48 -7.31 -0.47 -3.74
N PHE A 49 -7.56 -0.21 -2.46
CA PHE A 49 -6.71 -0.68 -1.38
C PHE A 49 -6.74 -2.21 -1.27
N ARG A 50 -7.93 -2.84 -1.32
CA ARG A 50 -8.06 -4.30 -1.28
C ARG A 50 -7.32 -4.98 -2.44
N TYR A 51 -7.40 -4.41 -3.64
CA TYR A 51 -6.66 -4.91 -4.80
C TYR A 51 -5.15 -4.72 -4.64
N SER A 52 -4.73 -3.54 -4.17
CA SER A 52 -3.30 -3.26 -3.93
C SER A 52 -2.72 -4.18 -2.85
N HIS A 53 -3.49 -4.54 -1.82
CA HIS A 53 -3.08 -5.44 -0.76
C HIS A 53 -2.81 -6.86 -1.27
N ARG A 54 -3.55 -7.32 -2.29
CA ARG A 54 -3.29 -8.62 -2.93
C ARG A 54 -1.98 -8.65 -3.71
N GLN A 55 -1.53 -7.50 -4.23
CA GLN A 55 -0.28 -7.40 -4.99
C GLN A 55 0.92 -7.09 -4.08
N VAL A 56 0.73 -6.23 -3.08
CA VAL A 56 1.76 -5.77 -2.17
C VAL A 56 1.38 -6.23 -0.76
N TRP A 57 1.90 -7.39 -0.38
CA TRP A 57 1.67 -7.99 0.93
C TRP A 57 2.59 -7.41 2.01
N ALA A 58 2.33 -7.76 3.27
CA ALA A 58 3.24 -7.49 4.37
C ALA A 58 4.63 -8.07 4.08
N SER A 59 5.66 -7.25 4.21
CA SER A 59 7.05 -7.66 3.94
C SER A 59 7.66 -8.51 5.06
N VAL A 60 7.05 -8.49 6.25
CA VAL A 60 7.50 -9.24 7.43
C VAL A 60 6.29 -9.96 8.02
N SER A 61 6.45 -11.25 8.32
CA SER A 61 5.45 -12.03 9.04
C SER A 61 5.49 -11.69 10.54
N SER A 62 4.32 -11.58 11.17
CA SER A 62 4.19 -11.46 12.63
C SER A 62 4.76 -12.66 13.38
N GLU A 63 4.74 -13.84 12.75
CA GLU A 63 5.26 -15.09 13.32
C GLU A 63 6.74 -15.32 12.99
N SER A 64 7.41 -14.35 12.37
CA SER A 64 8.84 -14.49 12.09
C SER A 64 9.67 -14.47 13.37
N PRO A 65 10.79 -15.23 13.44
CA PRO A 65 11.70 -15.18 14.57
C PRO A 65 12.23 -13.75 14.80
N ASN A 66 12.50 -13.02 13.72
CA ASN A 66 12.93 -11.62 13.77
C ASN A 66 11.92 -10.72 14.48
N MET A 67 10.62 -10.87 14.21
CA MET A 67 9.59 -10.09 14.89
C MET A 67 9.49 -10.46 16.38
N THR A 68 9.66 -11.75 16.71
CA THR A 68 9.62 -12.24 18.08
C THR A 68 10.80 -11.71 18.91
N GLU A 69 12.01 -11.71 18.34
CA GLU A 69 13.20 -11.14 18.98
C GLU A 69 13.07 -9.62 19.18
N LEU A 70 12.50 -8.90 18.22
CA LEU A 70 12.23 -7.47 18.35
C LEU A 70 11.24 -7.16 19.48
N LEU A 71 10.19 -7.98 19.64
CA LEU A 71 9.24 -7.85 20.74
C LEU A 71 9.91 -8.10 22.09
N GLN A 72 10.67 -9.19 22.22
CA GLN A 72 11.43 -9.48 23.44
C GLN A 72 12.42 -8.37 23.79
N TRP A 73 13.10 -7.81 22.79
CA TRP A 73 14.00 -6.68 22.99
C TRP A 73 13.24 -5.43 23.47
N ASN A 74 12.10 -5.13 22.86
CA ASN A 74 11.26 -4.01 23.26
C ASN A 74 10.70 -4.17 24.69
N ASP A 75 10.34 -5.37 25.11
CA ASP A 75 9.88 -5.63 26.47
C ASP A 75 11.00 -5.44 27.53
N LEU A 76 12.25 -5.72 27.15
CA LEU A 76 13.40 -5.57 28.04
C LEU A 76 13.92 -4.14 28.10
N TYR A 77 13.98 -3.44 26.96
CA TYR A 77 14.70 -2.16 26.81
C TYR A 77 13.84 -1.01 26.27
N GLY A 78 12.62 -1.29 25.84
CA GLY A 78 11.71 -0.30 25.28
C GLY A 78 11.07 0.61 26.33
N GLU A 79 10.14 1.45 25.86
CA GLU A 79 9.52 2.46 26.70
C GLU A 79 8.52 1.84 27.68
N GLY A 80 8.94 1.72 28.96
CA GLY A 80 8.16 1.02 29.99
C GLY A 80 8.66 -0.40 30.26
N GLY A 81 9.76 -0.81 29.63
CA GLY A 81 10.34 -2.14 29.77
C GLY A 81 10.76 -2.49 31.20
N SER A 82 10.81 -3.79 31.47
CA SER A 82 11.03 -4.35 32.82
C SER A 82 12.38 -3.93 33.43
N ARG A 83 13.39 -3.61 32.60
CA ARG A 83 14.69 -3.12 33.08
C ARG A 83 14.68 -1.67 33.59
N LYS A 84 13.57 -0.92 33.52
CA LYS A 84 13.51 0.45 34.07
C LYS A 84 13.67 0.54 35.60
N LYS A 85 13.91 -0.56 36.32
CA LYS A 85 14.26 -0.54 37.76
C LYS A 85 15.31 -1.57 38.13
N GLN A 86 16.58 -1.27 37.86
CA GLN A 86 17.63 -1.63 38.81
C GLN A 86 18.05 -0.34 39.50
N SER A 87 17.39 0.02 40.60
CA SER A 87 18.05 0.85 41.61
C SER A 87 19.22 0.01 42.12
N PHE A 88 20.44 0.34 41.73
CA PHE A 88 21.61 -0.25 42.36
C PHE A 88 21.56 0.13 43.85
N SER A 89 21.11 -0.80 44.71
CA SER A 89 21.13 -0.64 46.15
C SER A 89 22.54 -0.92 46.68
N TYR A 90 23.52 -0.22 46.13
CA TYR A 90 24.90 -0.23 46.60
C TYR A 90 25.49 1.16 46.48
N ILE A 91 24.94 2.10 47.25
CA ILE A 91 25.70 3.20 47.83
C ILE A 91 25.25 3.29 49.30
N MET A 92 26.18 2.85 50.17
CA MET A 92 26.23 2.85 51.65
C MET A 92 25.39 1.83 52.41
#